data_AF-A0A1L5KQ91-F1
#
_entry.id   AF-A0A1L5KQ91-F1
#
_cell.length_a   1.000
_cell.length_b   1.000
_cell.length_c   1.000
_cell.angle_alpha   90.00
_cell.angle_beta   90.00
_cell.angle_gamma   90.00
#
_symmetry.space_group_name_H-M   'P 1'
#
loop_
_entity.id
_entity.type
_entity.pdbx_description
1 polymer ?
#
loop_
_entity_poly.entity_id
_entity_poly.type
_entity_poly.pdbx_seq_one_letter_code
_entity_poly.pdbx_strand_id
1 'polypeptide(L)'
;VDQTGFALASRYYWAKVNRLASHPEAIAQPGPDAAERTDIHQYEEAPAAGRRMVVLTSDLFRAQQTAHAFADVLGLPVVCDRRLRERSFGEWEGLTRAEIKAVAAEDYASWKHHTGGETKHGVESRAEVGKRGADAVRALVCDSAYADDTPTTLMLVTHGSWITATIANLLDLDPDGMNALGAMRNACWCRLKVRHSVNGQSTEQPLWELEEYNKAPAIADCADWENGPADLRGPHMPGWQPIVW
;
A
#
# COMPACT_ATOMS: atom_id res chain seq x y z
N VAL A 1 11.81 -4.14 -15.18
CA VAL A 1 10.69 -4.75 -14.44
C VAL A 1 10.68 -4.20 -13.03
N ASP A 2 9.50 -3.93 -12.45
CA ASP A 2 9.38 -3.37 -11.10
C ASP A 2 9.80 -4.41 -10.05
N GLN A 3 10.92 -4.12 -9.38
CA GLN A 3 11.57 -5.04 -8.45
C GLN A 3 10.84 -5.13 -7.10
N THR A 4 10.11 -4.09 -6.70
CA THR A 4 9.25 -4.16 -5.51
C THR A 4 8.11 -5.13 -5.75
N GLY A 5 7.47 -5.04 -6.93
CA GLY A 5 6.39 -5.94 -7.32
C GLY A 5 6.82 -7.41 -7.19
N PHE A 6 8.00 -7.74 -7.72
CA PHE A 6 8.56 -9.09 -7.59
C PHE A 6 8.89 -9.49 -6.15
N ALA A 7 9.54 -8.62 -5.38
CA ALA A 7 9.89 -8.93 -3.99
C ALA A 7 8.64 -9.24 -3.14
N LEU A 8 7.58 -8.45 -3.33
CA LEU A 8 6.27 -8.70 -2.70
C LEU A 8 5.65 -10.01 -3.25
N ALA A 9 5.66 -10.23 -4.56
CA ALA A 9 5.10 -11.44 -5.17
C ALA A 9 5.78 -12.71 -4.64
N SER A 10 7.11 -12.71 -4.52
CA SER A 10 7.86 -13.82 -3.91
C SER A 10 7.45 -14.07 -2.46
N ARG A 11 7.27 -13.00 -1.67
CA ARG A 11 6.83 -13.10 -0.27
C ARG A 11 5.43 -13.70 -0.13
N TYR A 12 4.53 -13.38 -1.06
CA TYR A 12 3.14 -13.85 -1.07
C TYR A 12 2.89 -14.95 -2.12
N TYR A 13 3.91 -15.74 -2.46
CA TYR A 13 3.78 -16.80 -3.46
C TYR A 13 2.63 -17.78 -3.19
N TRP A 14 2.28 -18.01 -1.91
CA TRP A 14 1.12 -18.80 -1.52
C TRP A 14 -0.20 -18.30 -2.14
N ALA A 15 -0.32 -17.00 -2.44
CA ALA A 15 -1.52 -16.44 -3.06
C ALA A 15 -1.70 -16.91 -4.51
N LYS A 16 -0.61 -17.20 -5.23
CA LYS A 16 -0.68 -17.86 -6.54
C LYS A 16 -1.27 -19.26 -6.40
N VAL A 17 -0.83 -20.01 -5.38
CA VAL A 17 -1.35 -21.37 -5.12
C VAL A 17 -2.84 -21.32 -4.80
N ASN A 18 -3.28 -20.39 -3.92
CA ASN A 18 -4.70 -20.19 -3.65
C ASN A 18 -5.50 -19.83 -4.92
N ARG A 19 -4.96 -18.93 -5.77
CA ARG A 19 -5.63 -18.54 -7.01
C ARG A 19 -5.86 -19.74 -7.93
N LEU A 20 -4.85 -20.58 -8.11
CA LEU A 20 -4.93 -21.80 -8.91
C LEU A 20 -5.91 -22.81 -8.31
N ALA A 21 -5.90 -23.00 -6.98
CA ALA A 21 -6.85 -23.86 -6.29
C ALA A 21 -8.30 -23.39 -6.48
N SER A 22 -8.54 -22.08 -6.54
CA SER A 22 -9.87 -21.51 -6.75
C SER A 22 -10.31 -21.49 -8.23
N HIS A 23 -9.36 -21.68 -9.16
CA HIS A 23 -9.56 -21.62 -10.62
C HIS A 23 -8.76 -22.75 -11.29
N PRO A 24 -9.06 -24.03 -10.98
CA PRO A 24 -8.28 -25.16 -11.48
C PRO A 24 -8.31 -25.27 -13.02
N GLU A 25 -9.32 -24.67 -13.67
CA GLU A 25 -9.40 -24.55 -15.13
C GLU A 25 -8.29 -23.68 -15.75
N ALA A 26 -7.66 -22.81 -14.97
CA ALA A 26 -6.54 -21.99 -15.43
C ALA A 26 -5.21 -22.77 -15.48
N ILE A 27 -5.17 -23.99 -14.93
CA ILE A 27 -3.96 -24.83 -14.92
C ILE A 27 -3.78 -25.45 -16.30
N ALA A 28 -2.70 -25.08 -16.98
CA ALA A 28 -2.33 -25.68 -18.25
C ALA A 28 -2.15 -27.20 -18.10
N GLN A 29 -2.95 -27.97 -18.86
CA GLN A 29 -2.88 -29.42 -18.87
C GLN A 29 -1.90 -29.91 -19.94
N PRO A 30 -1.16 -31.00 -19.66
CA PRO A 30 -0.34 -31.61 -20.68
C PRO A 30 -1.21 -32.16 -21.83
N GLY A 31 -0.64 -32.18 -23.03
CA GLY A 31 -1.34 -32.54 -24.27
C GLY A 31 -1.83 -34.00 -24.29
N PRO A 32 -2.60 -34.38 -25.33
CA PRO A 32 -3.21 -35.72 -25.43
C PRO A 32 -2.18 -36.87 -25.44
N ASP A 33 -0.94 -36.60 -25.87
CA ASP A 33 0.13 -37.59 -25.95
C ASP A 33 0.92 -37.75 -24.62
N ALA A 34 0.51 -37.06 -23.56
CA ALA A 34 1.17 -37.15 -22.27
C ALA A 34 0.95 -38.53 -21.64
N ALA A 35 2.01 -39.07 -21.01
CA ALA A 35 1.94 -40.34 -20.31
C ALA A 35 0.87 -40.36 -19.20
N GLU A 36 0.63 -39.21 -18.58
CA GLU A 36 -0.40 -39.01 -17.56
C GLU A 36 -0.88 -37.55 -17.57
N ARG A 37 -2.15 -37.34 -17.25
CA ARG A 37 -2.70 -36.00 -16.96
C ARG A 37 -2.57 -35.71 -15.47
N THR A 38 -2.10 -34.52 -15.14
CA THR A 38 -2.03 -34.07 -13.74
C THR A 38 -3.43 -33.85 -13.20
N ASP A 39 -3.72 -34.36 -12.01
CA ASP A 39 -4.95 -34.02 -11.29
C ASP A 39 -4.90 -32.53 -10.87
N ILE A 40 -5.78 -31.73 -11.46
CA ILE A 40 -5.87 -30.29 -11.20
C ILE A 40 -6.33 -29.97 -9.78
N HIS A 41 -7.01 -30.90 -9.11
CA HIS A 41 -7.54 -30.70 -7.77
C HIS A 41 -6.46 -30.84 -6.68
N GLN A 42 -5.25 -31.32 -7.01
CA GLN A 42 -4.13 -31.37 -6.04
C GLN A 42 -3.78 -30.00 -5.43
N TYR A 43 -4.06 -28.91 -6.14
CA TYR A 43 -3.86 -27.56 -5.62
C TYR A 43 -4.83 -27.21 -4.48
N GLU A 44 -6.02 -27.81 -4.44
CA GLU A 44 -7.02 -27.61 -3.39
C GLU A 44 -6.57 -28.22 -2.05
N GLU A 45 -5.74 -29.28 -2.09
CA GLU A 45 -5.21 -29.95 -0.90
C GLU A 45 -4.03 -29.20 -0.26
N ALA A 46 -3.44 -28.22 -0.96
CA ALA A 46 -2.30 -27.46 -0.45
C ALA A 46 -2.73 -26.59 0.75
N PRO A 47 -1.96 -26.53 1.85
CA PRO A 47 -2.28 -25.64 2.98
C PRO A 47 -2.44 -24.16 2.59
N ALA A 48 -1.79 -23.74 1.50
CA ALA A 48 -1.91 -22.40 0.94
C ALA A 48 -3.29 -22.11 0.33
N ALA A 49 -4.06 -23.13 -0.07
CA ALA A 49 -5.38 -23.00 -0.68
C ALA A 49 -6.41 -22.40 0.26
N GLY A 50 -6.30 -22.67 1.56
CA GLY A 50 -7.21 -22.17 2.59
C GLY A 50 -6.97 -20.72 3.02
N ARG A 51 -6.35 -19.87 2.19
CA ARG A 51 -6.02 -18.47 2.52
C ARG A 51 -6.47 -17.54 1.41
N ARG A 52 -6.87 -16.31 1.73
CA ARG A 52 -7.35 -15.32 0.76
C ARG A 52 -6.39 -14.15 0.65
N MET A 53 -6.11 -13.70 -0.57
CA MET A 53 -5.43 -12.43 -0.82
C MET A 53 -6.33 -11.48 -1.60
N VAL A 54 -6.47 -10.25 -1.12
CA VAL A 54 -7.25 -9.20 -1.78
C VAL A 54 -6.32 -8.04 -2.07
N VAL A 55 -6.32 -7.56 -3.31
CA VAL A 55 -5.49 -6.42 -3.73
C VAL A 55 -6.40 -5.23 -4.04
N LEU A 56 -6.25 -4.17 -3.26
CA LEU A 56 -6.89 -2.89 -3.50
C LEU A 56 -5.83 -1.83 -3.79
N THR A 57 -6.17 -0.88 -4.65
CA THR A 57 -5.26 0.22 -5.01
C THR A 57 -5.99 1.55 -5.09
N SER A 58 -5.27 2.63 -4.85
CA SER A 58 -5.73 3.94 -5.29
C SER A 58 -5.95 3.94 -6.80
N ASP A 59 -7.01 4.60 -7.24
CA ASP A 59 -7.29 4.80 -8.66
C ASP A 59 -6.33 5.77 -9.37
N LEU A 60 -5.34 6.34 -8.68
CA LEU A 60 -4.28 7.10 -9.32
C LEU A 60 -3.33 6.16 -10.06
N PHE A 61 -3.03 6.49 -11.32
CA PHE A 61 -2.30 5.62 -12.24
C PHE A 61 -0.99 5.05 -11.65
N ARG A 62 -0.19 5.87 -10.96
CA ARG A 62 1.06 5.42 -10.32
C ARG A 62 0.86 4.27 -9.32
N ALA A 63 -0.24 4.29 -8.56
CA ALA A 63 -0.55 3.23 -7.59
C ALA A 63 -1.10 1.98 -8.31
N GLN A 64 -1.88 2.16 -9.38
CA GLN A 64 -2.33 1.05 -10.21
C GLN A 64 -1.14 0.31 -10.85
N GLN A 65 -0.16 1.05 -11.38
CA GLN A 65 1.06 0.46 -11.95
C GLN A 65 1.82 -0.39 -10.93
N THR A 66 2.04 0.11 -9.72
CA THR A 66 2.69 -0.67 -8.64
C THR A 66 1.85 -1.89 -8.24
N ALA A 67 0.52 -1.75 -8.20
CA ALA A 67 -0.36 -2.87 -7.85
C ALA A 67 -0.28 -4.00 -8.89
N HIS A 68 -0.31 -3.67 -10.18
CA HIS A 68 -0.20 -4.64 -11.26
C HIS A 68 1.18 -5.32 -11.31
N ALA A 69 2.25 -4.59 -11.02
CA ALA A 69 3.59 -5.18 -10.90
C ALA A 69 3.68 -6.32 -9.87
N PHE A 70 2.84 -6.28 -8.82
CA PHE A 70 2.70 -7.33 -7.83
C PHE A 70 1.64 -8.37 -8.21
N ALA A 71 0.42 -7.92 -8.54
CA ALA A 71 -0.75 -8.76 -8.69
C ALA A 71 -0.70 -9.64 -9.95
N ASP A 72 -0.18 -9.11 -11.06
CA ASP A 72 -0.15 -9.83 -12.34
C ASP A 72 0.76 -11.08 -12.24
N VAL A 73 1.87 -10.98 -11.50
CA VAL A 73 2.80 -12.10 -11.24
C VAL A 73 2.09 -13.25 -10.50
N LEU A 74 1.11 -12.92 -9.66
CA LEU A 74 0.33 -13.87 -8.86
C LEU A 74 -1.01 -14.25 -9.51
N GLY A 75 -1.38 -13.63 -10.64
CA GLY A 75 -2.67 -13.82 -11.31
C GLY A 75 -3.86 -13.30 -10.49
N LEU A 76 -3.65 -12.28 -9.66
CA LEU A 76 -4.66 -11.72 -8.77
C LEU A 76 -5.41 -10.54 -9.43
N PRO A 77 -6.73 -10.41 -9.19
CA PRO A 77 -7.45 -9.20 -9.60
C PRO A 77 -7.04 -7.99 -8.75
N VAL A 78 -7.12 -6.80 -9.34
CA VAL A 78 -6.86 -5.51 -8.68
C VAL A 78 -8.14 -4.68 -8.65
N VAL A 79 -8.54 -4.21 -7.47
CA VAL A 79 -9.73 -3.38 -7.27
C VAL A 79 -9.33 -1.95 -6.93
N CYS A 80 -9.88 -0.96 -7.63
CA CYS A 80 -9.63 0.44 -7.31
C CYS A 80 -10.54 0.93 -6.18
N ASP A 81 -9.98 1.67 -5.22
CA ASP A 81 -10.71 2.33 -4.14
C ASP A 81 -10.24 3.79 -3.99
N ARG A 82 -11.18 4.73 -4.20
CA ARG A 82 -10.90 6.18 -4.12
C ARG A 82 -10.54 6.64 -2.72
N ARG A 83 -10.92 5.90 -1.67
CA ARG A 83 -10.55 6.21 -0.28
C ARG A 83 -9.05 6.05 -0.02
N LEU A 84 -8.35 5.32 -0.89
CA LEU A 84 -6.89 5.14 -0.87
C LEU A 84 -6.12 6.25 -1.61
N ARG A 85 -6.80 7.28 -2.15
CA ARG A 85 -6.10 8.41 -2.81
C ARG A 85 -5.19 9.15 -1.85
N GLU A 86 -4.08 9.65 -2.40
CA GLU A 86 -3.14 10.52 -1.68
C GLU A 86 -3.84 11.72 -1.04
N ARG A 87 -3.20 12.30 -0.04
CA ARG A 87 -3.55 13.60 0.53
C ARG A 87 -3.77 14.62 -0.59
N SER A 88 -4.95 15.24 -0.63
CA SER A 88 -5.25 16.31 -1.59
C SER A 88 -4.44 17.57 -1.27
N PHE A 89 -3.83 18.17 -2.29
CA PHE A 89 -3.15 19.46 -2.17
C PHE A 89 -3.97 20.65 -2.70
N GLY A 90 -5.23 20.43 -3.07
CA GLY A 90 -6.13 21.51 -3.48
C GLY A 90 -5.52 22.42 -4.55
N GLU A 91 -5.53 23.73 -4.32
CA GLU A 91 -4.96 24.73 -5.23
C GLU A 91 -3.44 24.62 -5.39
N TRP A 92 -2.75 23.92 -4.49
CA TRP A 92 -1.30 23.72 -4.55
C TRP A 92 -0.89 22.53 -5.43
N GLU A 93 -1.84 21.76 -5.95
CA GLU A 93 -1.54 20.66 -6.87
C GLU A 93 -0.83 21.16 -8.13
N GLY A 94 0.27 20.49 -8.48
CA GLY A 94 1.09 20.84 -9.65
C GLY A 94 2.07 21.98 -9.43
N LEU A 95 2.02 22.69 -8.29
CA LEU A 95 2.97 23.74 -7.96
C LEU A 95 4.21 23.18 -7.24
N THR A 96 5.36 23.75 -7.56
CA THR A 96 6.58 23.56 -6.79
C THR A 96 6.50 24.30 -5.46
N ARG A 97 7.32 23.91 -4.48
CA ARG A 97 7.41 24.62 -3.20
C ARG A 97 7.80 26.09 -3.36
N ALA A 98 8.63 26.41 -4.36
CA ALA A 98 9.03 27.77 -4.65
C ALA A 98 7.85 28.60 -5.18
N GLU A 99 7.02 28.02 -6.06
CA GLU A 99 5.81 28.64 -6.57
C GLU A 99 4.77 28.84 -5.46
N ILE A 100 4.52 27.82 -4.62
CA ILE A 100 3.61 27.93 -3.46
C ILE A 100 4.08 29.06 -2.54
N LYS A 101 5.38 29.09 -2.20
CA LYS A 101 5.95 30.14 -1.34
C LYS A 101 5.85 31.53 -1.97
N ALA A 102 5.93 31.64 -3.31
CA ALA A 102 5.81 32.91 -4.01
C ALA A 102 4.39 33.47 -3.97
N VAL A 103 3.36 32.61 -3.98
CA VAL A 103 1.94 33.03 -3.98
C VAL A 103 1.30 33.07 -2.59
N ALA A 104 1.81 32.28 -1.63
CA ALA A 104 1.22 32.12 -0.30
C ALA A 104 2.30 31.89 0.78
N ALA A 105 3.20 32.87 0.98
CA ALA A 105 4.37 32.72 1.86
C ALA A 105 4.02 32.42 3.33
N GLU A 106 3.02 33.12 3.88
CA GLU A 106 2.58 32.94 5.27
C GLU A 106 1.92 31.58 5.48
N ASP A 107 1.04 31.17 4.57
CA ASP A 107 0.35 29.89 4.63
C ASP A 107 1.31 28.72 4.36
N TYR A 108 2.32 28.88 3.50
CA TYR A 108 3.40 27.92 3.33
C TYR A 108 4.26 27.77 4.61
N ALA A 109 4.57 28.87 5.30
CA ALA A 109 5.27 28.82 6.58
C ALA A 109 4.42 28.12 7.64
N SER A 110 3.12 28.42 7.70
CA SER A 110 2.17 27.74 8.57
C SER A 110 2.08 26.24 8.29
N TRP A 111 2.02 25.83 7.02
CA TRP A 111 2.05 24.42 6.62
C TRP A 111 3.30 23.69 7.12
N LYS A 112 4.47 24.33 6.99
CA LYS A 112 5.74 23.80 7.51
C LYS A 112 5.74 23.62 9.03
N HIS A 113 5.03 24.48 9.75
CA HIS A 113 4.89 24.42 11.20
C HIS A 113 3.64 23.67 11.67
N HIS A 114 2.88 23.07 10.75
CA HIS A 114 1.65 22.33 11.04
C HIS A 114 0.60 23.16 11.78
N THR A 115 0.50 24.45 11.45
CA THR A 115 -0.49 25.36 12.04
C THR A 115 -1.71 25.61 11.13
N GLY A 116 -1.83 24.88 10.02
CA GLY A 116 -3.07 24.74 9.26
C GLY A 116 -3.33 25.77 8.16
N GLY A 117 -2.38 26.65 7.83
CA GLY A 117 -2.53 27.67 6.78
C GLY A 117 -2.85 27.09 5.41
N GLU A 118 -2.40 25.87 5.12
CA GLU A 118 -2.68 25.18 3.85
C GLU A 118 -4.17 24.91 3.63
N THR A 119 -4.97 24.82 4.69
CA THR A 119 -6.41 24.47 4.60
C THR A 119 -7.22 25.54 3.87
N LYS A 120 -6.74 26.80 3.87
CA LYS A 120 -7.34 27.91 3.10
C LYS A 120 -7.30 27.66 1.58
N HIS A 121 -6.38 26.81 1.13
CA HIS A 121 -6.18 26.45 -0.28
C HIS A 121 -6.80 25.09 -0.63
N GLY A 122 -7.68 24.56 0.22
CA GLY A 122 -8.31 23.25 0.02
C GLY A 122 -7.34 22.07 0.16
N VAL A 123 -6.17 22.27 0.78
CA VAL A 123 -5.25 21.18 1.13
C VAL A 123 -5.88 20.39 2.27
N GLU A 124 -6.04 19.08 2.08
CA GLU A 124 -6.55 18.16 3.10
C GLU A 124 -5.58 18.13 4.28
N SER A 125 -6.04 18.28 5.53
CA SER A 125 -5.16 18.20 6.70
C SER A 125 -4.65 16.77 6.92
N ARG A 126 -3.56 16.61 7.68
CA ARG A 126 -3.05 15.28 8.08
C ARG A 126 -4.09 14.48 8.88
N ALA A 127 -4.81 15.17 9.78
CA ALA A 127 -5.87 14.58 10.56
C ALA A 127 -7.02 14.05 9.68
N GLU A 128 -7.43 14.80 8.65
CA GLU A 128 -8.49 14.38 7.72
C GLU A 128 -8.08 13.18 6.88
N VAL A 129 -6.89 13.19 6.25
CA VAL A 129 -6.42 12.04 5.46
C VAL A 129 -6.19 10.82 6.36
N GLY A 130 -5.67 11.01 7.56
CA GLY A 130 -5.46 9.93 8.53
C GLY A 130 -6.77 9.30 8.98
N LYS A 131 -7.78 10.11 9.31
CA LYS A 131 -9.13 9.63 9.63
C LYS A 131 -9.75 8.91 8.45
N ARG A 132 -9.74 9.51 7.25
CA ARG A 132 -10.28 8.90 6.02
C ARG A 132 -9.64 7.54 5.74
N GLY A 133 -8.32 7.46 5.86
CA GLY A 133 -7.60 6.22 5.61
C GLY A 133 -7.88 5.15 6.67
N ALA A 134 -7.90 5.54 7.95
CA ALA A 134 -8.21 4.61 9.04
C ALA A 134 -9.65 4.10 8.97
N ASP A 135 -10.62 4.96 8.64
CA ASP A 135 -12.01 4.57 8.42
C ASP A 135 -12.15 3.60 7.23
N ALA A 136 -11.40 3.82 6.15
CA ALA A 136 -11.36 2.91 5.01
C ALA A 136 -10.77 1.54 5.40
N VAL A 137 -9.66 1.52 6.15
CA VAL A 137 -9.02 0.27 6.60
C VAL A 137 -9.92 -0.50 7.57
N ARG A 138 -10.54 0.18 8.54
CA ARG A 138 -11.52 -0.44 9.45
C ARG A 138 -12.70 -1.03 8.68
N ALA A 139 -13.25 -0.29 7.72
CA ALA A 139 -14.35 -0.77 6.88
C ALA A 139 -13.97 -2.00 6.05
N LEU A 140 -12.76 -2.04 5.48
CA LEU A 140 -12.28 -3.18 4.69
C LEU A 140 -12.04 -4.43 5.55
N VAL A 141 -11.50 -4.26 6.76
CA VAL A 141 -11.26 -5.38 7.69
C VAL A 141 -12.57 -5.94 8.26
N CYS A 142 -13.59 -5.10 8.44
CA CYS A 142 -14.91 -5.52 8.90
C CYS A 142 -15.89 -5.82 7.74
N ASP A 143 -15.42 -5.89 6.49
CA ASP A 143 -16.28 -6.13 5.34
C ASP A 143 -16.87 -7.55 5.40
N SER A 144 -18.20 -7.64 5.29
CA SER A 144 -18.93 -8.91 5.25
C SER A 144 -18.45 -9.87 4.15
N ALA A 145 -17.86 -9.34 3.07
CA ALA A 145 -17.25 -10.14 2.01
C ALA A 145 -16.07 -11.00 2.50
N TYR A 146 -15.49 -10.69 3.66
CA TYR A 146 -14.35 -11.38 4.27
C TYR A 146 -14.64 -11.89 5.68
N ALA A 147 -15.92 -12.02 6.07
CA ALA A 147 -16.33 -12.36 7.44
C ALA A 147 -16.30 -13.87 7.78
N ASP A 148 -15.93 -14.73 6.83
CA ASP A 148 -15.76 -16.16 7.08
C ASP A 148 -14.40 -16.46 7.77
N ASP A 149 -14.18 -17.72 8.15
CA ASP A 149 -12.97 -18.14 8.86
C ASP A 149 -11.71 -18.18 7.96
N THR A 150 -11.79 -17.76 6.69
CA THR A 150 -10.64 -17.78 5.77
C THR A 150 -9.61 -16.72 6.19
N PRO A 151 -8.37 -17.10 6.54
CA PRO A 151 -7.30 -16.16 6.79
C PRO A 151 -7.07 -15.25 5.58
N THR A 152 -7.34 -13.95 5.76
CA THR A 152 -7.31 -12.97 4.68
C THR A 152 -6.12 -12.02 4.83
N THR A 153 -5.40 -11.78 3.74
CA THR A 153 -4.36 -10.74 3.61
C THR A 153 -4.85 -9.65 2.66
N LEU A 154 -4.97 -8.42 3.17
CA LEU A 154 -5.29 -7.24 2.37
C LEU A 154 -3.99 -6.56 1.93
N MET A 155 -3.79 -6.40 0.63
CA MET A 155 -2.72 -5.59 0.04
C MET A 155 -3.33 -4.27 -0.43
N LEU A 156 -2.96 -3.18 0.23
CA LEU A 156 -3.41 -1.83 -0.12
C LEU A 156 -2.26 -1.06 -0.78
N VAL A 157 -2.40 -0.73 -2.06
CA VAL A 157 -1.40 0.03 -2.82
C VAL A 157 -1.83 1.49 -2.90
N THR A 158 -1.05 2.36 -2.29
CA THR A 158 -1.44 3.75 -1.97
C THR A 158 -0.20 4.66 -1.94
N HIS A 159 -0.21 5.72 -1.14
CA HIS A 159 0.74 6.84 -1.22
C HIS A 159 1.31 7.20 0.14
N GLY A 160 2.46 7.88 0.13
CA GLY A 160 3.26 8.08 1.33
C GLY A 160 2.54 8.84 2.45
N SER A 161 1.90 9.97 2.13
CA SER A 161 1.22 10.77 3.17
C SER A 161 0.00 10.04 3.72
N TRP A 162 -0.73 9.37 2.83
CA TRP A 162 -1.85 8.51 3.21
C TRP A 162 -1.42 7.39 4.17
N ILE A 163 -0.34 6.65 3.87
CA ILE A 163 0.15 5.53 4.70
C ILE A 163 0.52 6.04 6.09
N THR A 164 1.36 7.08 6.17
CA THR A 164 1.86 7.59 7.44
C THR A 164 0.72 8.11 8.31
N ALA A 165 -0.19 8.90 7.75
CA ALA A 165 -1.33 9.46 8.49
C ALA A 165 -2.33 8.37 8.93
N THR A 166 -2.57 7.36 8.08
CA THR A 166 -3.47 6.24 8.40
C THR A 166 -2.91 5.41 9.54
N ILE A 167 -1.63 5.03 9.49
CA ILE A 167 -0.99 4.24 10.56
C ILE A 167 -0.97 5.04 11.86
N ALA A 168 -0.65 6.34 11.81
CA ALA A 168 -0.71 7.19 12.99
C ALA A 168 -2.11 7.17 13.63
N ASN A 169 -3.16 7.33 12.82
CA ASN A 169 -4.53 7.30 13.32
C ASN A 169 -4.97 5.92 13.85
N LEU A 170 -4.58 4.82 13.20
CA LEU A 170 -4.92 3.47 13.65
C LEU A 170 -4.23 3.07 14.96
N LEU A 171 -3.08 3.68 15.26
CA LEU A 171 -2.29 3.45 16.47
C LEU A 171 -2.52 4.53 17.54
N ASP A 172 -3.55 5.38 17.36
CA ASP A 172 -3.88 6.50 18.25
C ASP A 172 -2.67 7.41 18.56
N LEU A 173 -1.76 7.55 17.59
CA LEU A 173 -0.66 8.50 17.66
C LEU A 173 -1.17 9.91 17.35
N ASP A 174 -0.61 10.90 18.03
CA ASP A 174 -0.90 12.30 17.76
C ASP A 174 -0.53 12.63 16.29
N PRO A 175 -1.50 13.01 15.44
CA PRO A 175 -1.25 13.31 14.03
C PRO A 175 -0.35 14.55 13.83
N ASP A 176 -0.31 15.43 14.82
CA ASP A 176 0.53 16.64 14.84
C ASP A 176 1.76 16.48 15.75
N GLY A 177 1.80 15.39 16.52
CA GLY A 177 2.90 15.00 17.39
C GLY A 177 4.15 14.68 16.58
N MET A 178 5.20 15.49 16.77
CA MET A 178 6.41 15.44 15.96
C MET A 178 7.00 14.02 15.84
N ASN A 179 7.06 13.51 14.60
CA ASN A 179 7.98 12.48 14.11
C ASN A 179 7.89 11.05 14.70
N ALA A 180 6.75 10.61 15.24
CA ALA A 180 6.64 9.19 15.66
C ALA A 180 6.84 8.22 14.48
N LEU A 181 6.50 8.64 13.26
CA LEU A 181 6.67 7.89 12.03
C LEU A 181 7.37 8.74 10.96
N GLY A 182 8.45 8.22 10.37
CA GLY A 182 9.20 8.90 9.30
C GLY A 182 8.47 8.86 7.95
N ALA A 183 8.93 9.63 6.95
CA ALA A 183 8.33 9.60 5.61
C ALA A 183 8.49 8.22 4.93
N MET A 184 7.48 7.84 4.13
CA MET A 184 7.56 6.65 3.26
C MET A 184 8.50 6.90 2.09
N ARG A 185 9.36 5.92 1.80
CA ARG A 185 10.20 5.89 0.59
C ARG A 185 9.44 5.26 -0.58
N ASN A 186 9.92 5.52 -1.79
CA ASN A 186 9.30 5.01 -3.01
C ASN A 186 9.25 3.47 -3.01
N ALA A 187 8.05 2.92 -3.27
CA ALA A 187 7.82 1.48 -3.37
C ALA A 187 8.32 0.67 -2.15
N CYS A 188 8.33 1.30 -0.96
CA CYS A 188 8.44 0.63 0.33
C CYS A 188 7.05 0.31 0.89
N TRP A 189 6.97 -0.63 1.82
CA TRP A 189 5.70 -1.07 2.40
C TRP A 189 5.71 -1.01 3.93
N CYS A 190 4.50 -1.08 4.49
CA CYS A 190 4.26 -1.32 5.90
C CYS A 190 3.44 -2.61 6.06
N ARG A 191 3.54 -3.25 7.21
CA ARG A 191 2.72 -4.42 7.55
C ARG A 191 2.13 -4.23 8.93
N LEU A 192 0.81 -4.36 9.00
CA LEU A 192 0.06 -4.39 10.25
C LEU A 192 -0.60 -5.76 10.41
N LYS A 193 -0.63 -6.24 11.65
CA LYS A 193 -1.45 -7.36 12.07
C LYS A 193 -2.71 -6.84 12.74
N VAL A 194 -3.84 -7.43 12.37
CA VAL A 194 -5.15 -7.14 12.98
C VAL A 194 -5.39 -8.10 14.13
N ARG A 195 -5.88 -7.58 15.25
CA ARG A 195 -6.29 -8.37 16.41
C ARG A 195 -7.74 -8.05 16.77
N HIS A 196 -8.55 -9.09 16.93
CA HIS A 196 -9.95 -8.99 17.36
C HIS A 196 -10.16 -9.40 18.83
N SER A 197 -9.07 -9.69 19.55
CA SER A 197 -9.11 -10.06 20.96
C SER A 197 -7.83 -9.72 21.72
N VAL A 198 -8.01 -9.45 23.02
CA VAL A 198 -6.94 -9.21 24.01
C VAL A 198 -7.23 -10.06 25.22
N ASN A 199 -6.22 -10.83 25.69
CA ASN A 199 -6.33 -11.70 26.86
C ASN A 199 -7.55 -12.64 26.82
N GLY A 200 -7.91 -13.13 25.64
CA GLY A 200 -9.06 -14.02 25.43
C GLY A 200 -10.42 -13.33 25.35
N GLN A 201 -10.49 -12.00 25.51
CA GLN A 201 -11.72 -11.22 25.36
C GLN A 201 -11.78 -10.56 23.99
N SER A 202 -12.92 -10.66 23.30
CA SER A 202 -13.14 -10.01 22.02
C SER A 202 -13.20 -8.49 22.19
N THR A 203 -12.68 -7.76 21.20
CA THR A 203 -12.72 -6.30 21.16
C THR A 203 -13.82 -5.82 20.22
N GLU A 204 -14.51 -4.75 20.59
CA GLU A 204 -15.58 -4.17 19.77
C GLU A 204 -15.04 -3.58 18.46
N GLN A 205 -13.83 -3.04 18.50
CA GLN A 205 -13.08 -2.55 17.34
C GLN A 205 -11.81 -3.40 17.13
N PRO A 206 -11.37 -3.60 15.88
CA PRO A 206 -10.09 -4.23 15.60
C PRO A 206 -8.94 -3.39 16.18
N LEU A 207 -7.98 -4.08 16.77
CA LEU A 207 -6.71 -3.53 17.22
C LEU A 207 -5.62 -3.77 16.18
N TRP A 208 -4.61 -2.91 16.19
CA TRP A 208 -3.56 -2.87 15.17
C TRP A 208 -2.18 -3.03 15.81
N GLU A 209 -1.38 -3.90 15.23
CA GLU A 209 0.02 -4.11 15.62
C GLU A 209 0.90 -3.83 14.41
N LEU A 210 1.75 -2.81 14.49
CA LEU A 210 2.69 -2.47 13.42
C LEU A 210 3.91 -3.38 13.47
N GLU A 211 4.08 -4.23 12.47
CA GLU A 211 5.17 -5.20 12.41
C GLU A 211 6.33 -4.71 11.53
N GLU A 212 6.02 -3.95 10.47
CA GLU A 212 7.01 -3.38 9.55
C GLU A 212 6.59 -1.97 9.16
N TYR A 213 7.54 -1.05 9.18
CA TYR A 213 7.35 0.32 8.72
C TYR A 213 8.41 0.68 7.69
N ASN A 214 7.99 1.22 6.54
CA ASN A 214 8.86 1.71 5.47
C ASN A 214 9.93 0.68 5.03
N LYS A 215 9.55 -0.60 4.97
CA LYS A 215 10.45 -1.68 4.58
C LYS A 215 10.66 -1.66 3.07
N ALA A 216 11.92 -1.73 2.65
CA ALA A 216 12.32 -1.77 1.25
C ALA A 216 12.60 -3.21 0.78
N PRO A 217 12.53 -3.48 -0.54
CA PRO A 217 13.03 -4.74 -1.09
C PRO A 217 14.55 -4.80 -0.92
N ALA A 218 15.12 -6.01 -0.82
CA ALA A 218 16.56 -6.19 -0.57
C ALA A 218 17.45 -5.51 -1.64
N ILE A 219 16.97 -5.39 -2.88
CA ILE A 219 17.70 -4.70 -3.95
C ILE A 219 17.90 -3.20 -3.68
N ALA A 220 17.05 -2.59 -2.83
CA ALA A 220 17.21 -1.19 -2.44
C ALA A 220 18.48 -0.94 -1.61
N ASP A 221 19.10 -2.00 -1.06
CA ASP A 221 20.35 -1.92 -0.31
C ASP A 221 21.60 -1.95 -1.22
N CYS A 222 21.45 -2.33 -2.50
CA CYS A 222 22.56 -2.49 -3.44
C CYS A 222 22.45 -1.67 -4.73
N ALA A 223 21.43 -0.81 -4.84
CA ALA A 223 21.22 0.08 -5.98
C ALA A 223 20.78 1.47 -5.51
N ASP A 224 20.97 2.49 -6.35
CA ASP A 224 20.39 3.81 -6.12
C ASP A 224 18.87 3.74 -6.34
N TRP A 225 18.19 3.38 -5.25
CA TRP A 225 16.75 3.10 -5.25
C TRP A 225 15.91 4.34 -5.50
N GLU A 226 16.31 5.48 -4.95
CA GLU A 226 15.53 6.71 -5.01
C GLU A 226 15.53 7.34 -6.41
N ASN A 227 16.63 7.18 -7.14
CA ASN A 227 16.80 7.76 -8.47
C ASN A 227 16.72 6.72 -9.60
N GLY A 228 16.58 5.44 -9.25
CA GLY A 228 16.61 4.33 -10.19
C GLY A 228 17.95 4.15 -10.91
N PRO A 229 18.03 3.22 -11.88
CA PRO A 229 19.23 2.96 -12.67
C PRO A 229 19.74 4.22 -13.39
N ALA A 230 21.06 4.46 -13.38
CA ALA A 230 21.66 5.66 -13.94
C ALA A 230 21.42 5.82 -15.45
N ASP A 231 21.34 4.71 -16.17
CA ASP A 231 21.07 4.61 -17.61
C ASP A 231 19.63 5.00 -17.99
N LEU A 232 18.69 4.99 -17.03
CA LEU A 232 17.30 5.42 -17.24
C LEU A 232 17.06 6.89 -16.84
N ARG A 233 18.09 7.61 -16.36
CA ARG A 233 17.96 9.02 -15.97
C ARG A 233 18.12 9.92 -17.17
N GLY A 234 17.12 10.75 -17.43
CA GLY A 234 17.21 11.81 -18.44
C GLY A 234 18.15 12.94 -17.99
N PRO A 235 18.78 13.69 -18.92
CA PRO A 235 19.74 14.75 -18.59
C PRO A 235 19.13 15.92 -17.79
N HIS A 236 17.81 16.02 -17.72
CA HIS A 236 17.07 17.06 -17.00
C HIS A 236 16.21 16.52 -15.86
N MET A 237 16.28 15.23 -15.54
CA MET A 237 15.57 14.70 -14.37
C MET A 237 16.26 15.19 -13.10
N PRO A 238 15.58 15.95 -12.24
CA PRO A 238 16.14 16.28 -10.94
C PRO A 238 16.31 14.99 -10.14
N GLY A 239 17.46 14.85 -9.48
CA GLY A 239 17.64 13.77 -8.52
C GLY A 239 16.64 13.91 -7.36
N TRP A 240 16.28 12.79 -6.76
CA TRP A 240 15.50 12.75 -5.53
C TRP A 240 16.15 13.64 -4.47
N GLN A 241 15.34 14.48 -3.84
CA GLN A 241 15.75 15.35 -2.77
C GLN A 241 15.01 14.96 -1.50
N PRO A 242 15.71 14.72 -0.37
CA PRO A 242 15.04 14.43 0.89
C PRO A 242 14.16 15.62 1.30
N ILE A 243 13.03 15.32 1.94
CA ILE A 243 12.27 16.36 2.63
C ILE A 243 13.05 16.72 3.89
N VAL A 244 13.84 17.80 3.81
CA VAL A 244 14.50 18.40 4.97
C VAL A 244 13.49 19.33 5.65
N TRP A 245 13.10 19.00 6.87
CA TRP A 245 12.20 19.79 7.70
C TRP A 245 12.93 20.99 8.30
#